data_AF-A0A6N8XGU5-F1
#
_entry.id   AF-A0A6N8XGU5-F1
#
_cell.length_a   1.000
_cell.length_b   1.000
_cell.length_c   1.000
_cell.angle_alpha   90.00
_cell.angle_beta   90.00
_cell.angle_gamma   90.00
#
_symmetry.space_group_name_H-M   'P 1'
#
loop_
_entity.id
_entity.type
_entity.pdbx_description
1 polymer ?
#
loop_
_entity_poly.entity_id
_entity_poly.type
_entity_poly.pdbx_seq_one_letter_code
_entity_poly.pdbx_strand_id
1 'polypeptide(L)'
;MFLLLMFAGETDMNWGRPTASADVIAISVGEPDHAAAFVYEQGALMYGDVSAPARRAGIFLGDDSFRLLSDAQGPATLDPQQKTWFGGRPLFEATVRWVLDAPVKQELETADLQDMLATRARNKRVLFLRRENLPWPEGERSDSAHIEFLRAHGFVVDAVDQTAPERDLGAYDLIVVSATTNKYKFGRKYAEADLPVILLEGKSVDAMNMAGPRRWTDYGTNDDKHSLYPPEAYVKVVRPFHTMAAGLASGVVRMYEQPGLITWSIPAPGATIVATIPNQPRSAAIYGYEKGVAMANGAVAPAKRALFPVDYNRFHHLSADGLALYRGVLLWSLAE
;
A
#
# COMPACT_ATOMS: atom_id res chain seq x y z
N MET A 1 -3.72 -10.02 -15.07
CA MET A 1 -2.26 -9.95 -15.20
C MET A 1 -1.95 -9.81 -16.68
N PHE A 2 -1.37 -8.67 -17.10
CA PHE A 2 -0.97 -8.49 -18.50
C PHE A 2 0.45 -9.05 -18.66
N LEU A 3 0.65 -9.92 -19.64
CA LEU A 3 1.95 -10.46 -19.98
C LEU A 3 2.63 -9.50 -20.97
N LEU A 4 3.89 -9.16 -20.71
CA LEU A 4 4.71 -8.36 -21.63
C LEU A 4 5.85 -9.24 -22.17
N LEU A 5 5.92 -9.37 -23.48
CA LEU A 5 7.07 -9.91 -24.18
C LEU A 5 8.14 -8.82 -24.28
N MET A 6 9.19 -8.90 -23.46
CA MET A 6 10.27 -7.91 -23.45
C MET A 6 11.21 -8.05 -24.66
N PHE A 7 11.47 -9.29 -25.11
CA PHE A 7 12.41 -9.58 -26.19
C PHE A 7 11.79 -10.45 -27.29
N ALA A 8 12.11 -10.18 -28.55
CA ALA A 8 11.71 -10.96 -29.73
C ALA A 8 12.68 -12.13 -29.99
N GLY A 9 12.89 -12.98 -28.98
CA GLY A 9 13.79 -14.14 -29.02
C GLY A 9 14.09 -14.71 -27.64
N GLU A 10 14.75 -15.87 -27.59
CA GLU A 10 15.20 -16.47 -26.32
C GLU A 10 16.45 -15.75 -25.82
N THR A 11 16.42 -15.27 -24.58
CA THR A 11 17.53 -14.56 -23.93
C THR A 11 17.41 -14.70 -22.42
N ASP A 12 18.55 -14.76 -21.73
CA ASP A 12 18.59 -14.73 -20.28
C ASP A 12 18.30 -13.31 -19.77
N MET A 13 17.17 -13.15 -19.09
CA MET A 13 16.78 -11.88 -18.53
C MET A 13 17.52 -11.63 -17.21
N ASN A 14 18.33 -10.58 -17.18
CA ASN A 14 18.86 -10.06 -15.92
C ASN A 14 17.72 -9.46 -15.08
N TRP A 15 17.93 -9.36 -13.77
CA TRP A 15 16.93 -8.85 -12.85
C TRP A 15 17.58 -8.11 -11.69
N GLY A 16 16.80 -7.28 -11.03
CA GLY A 16 17.16 -6.62 -9.78
C GLY A 16 16.14 -6.89 -8.67
N ARG A 17 16.58 -6.66 -7.42
CA ARG A 17 15.71 -6.61 -6.24
C ARG A 17 15.78 -5.20 -5.69
N PRO A 18 14.84 -4.30 -6.00
CA PRO A 18 14.82 -2.98 -5.41
C PRO A 18 14.37 -3.02 -3.93
N THR A 19 14.61 -1.93 -3.19
CA THR A 19 14.02 -1.72 -1.87
C THR A 19 12.53 -1.42 -1.99
N ALA A 20 11.81 -1.46 -0.87
CA ALA A 20 10.36 -1.23 -0.81
C ALA A 20 9.90 0.16 -1.29
N SER A 21 10.80 1.13 -1.40
CA SER A 21 10.45 2.48 -1.89
C SER A 21 10.33 2.57 -3.41
N ALA A 22 10.77 1.55 -4.15
CA ALA A 22 10.69 1.54 -5.60
C ALA A 22 9.27 1.25 -6.09
N ASP A 23 8.94 1.78 -7.27
CA ASP A 23 7.83 1.28 -8.07
C ASP A 23 8.34 0.18 -9.00
N VAL A 24 7.85 -1.04 -8.78
CA VAL A 24 8.16 -2.18 -9.64
C VAL A 24 7.24 -2.16 -10.84
N ILE A 25 7.81 -1.93 -12.03
CA ILE A 25 7.06 -1.77 -13.28
C ILE A 25 6.84 -3.12 -13.94
N ALA A 26 7.84 -4.00 -13.90
CA ALA A 26 7.78 -5.33 -14.49
C ALA A 26 8.57 -6.34 -13.67
N ILE A 27 8.05 -7.57 -13.58
CA ILE A 27 8.68 -8.73 -12.94
C ILE A 27 8.85 -9.88 -13.93
N SER A 28 9.83 -10.73 -13.68
CA SER A 28 9.97 -12.02 -14.35
C SER A 28 8.75 -12.92 -14.08
N VAL A 29 8.27 -13.62 -15.11
CA VAL A 29 7.13 -14.52 -14.99
C VAL A 29 7.46 -15.65 -14.01
N GLY A 30 6.58 -15.85 -13.02
CA GLY A 30 6.77 -16.87 -11.98
C GLY A 30 7.73 -16.47 -10.85
N GLU A 31 8.39 -15.31 -10.97
CA GLU A 31 9.47 -14.87 -10.08
C GLU A 31 9.16 -13.47 -9.53
N PRO A 32 8.23 -13.34 -8.56
CA PRO A 32 7.70 -12.05 -8.11
C PRO A 32 8.73 -11.13 -7.43
N ASP A 33 9.83 -11.71 -6.93
CA ASP A 33 10.95 -10.98 -6.32
C ASP A 33 12.03 -10.58 -7.36
N HIS A 34 11.82 -10.84 -8.65
CA HIS A 34 12.79 -10.55 -9.72
C HIS A 34 12.26 -9.44 -10.62
N ALA A 35 12.58 -8.18 -10.29
CA ALA A 35 12.16 -7.04 -11.07
C ALA A 35 12.99 -6.93 -12.35
N ALA A 36 12.31 -6.92 -13.50
CA ALA A 36 12.89 -6.64 -14.80
C ALA A 36 13.03 -5.13 -15.05
N ALA A 37 12.10 -4.34 -14.49
CA ALA A 37 12.15 -2.89 -14.50
C ALA A 37 11.58 -2.31 -13.21
N PHE A 38 12.27 -1.32 -12.63
CA PHE A 38 11.78 -0.55 -11.48
C PHE A 38 12.30 0.88 -11.52
N VAL A 39 11.64 1.76 -10.76
CA VAL A 39 12.06 3.16 -10.62
C VAL A 39 12.07 3.60 -9.15
N TYR A 40 12.92 4.56 -8.84
CA TYR A 40 12.93 5.31 -7.58
C TYR A 40 12.71 6.78 -7.90
N GLU A 41 11.67 7.37 -7.30
CA GLU A 41 11.49 8.82 -7.33
C GLU A 41 12.58 9.51 -6.48
N GLN A 42 12.81 10.79 -6.72
CA GLN A 42 13.65 11.62 -5.87
C GLN A 42 13.18 11.53 -4.40
N GLY A 43 14.11 11.34 -3.48
CA GLY A 43 13.85 11.18 -2.05
C GLY A 43 13.46 9.76 -1.63
N ALA A 44 13.14 8.86 -2.55
CA ALA A 44 12.89 7.45 -2.25
C ALA A 44 14.10 6.79 -1.57
N LEU A 45 13.87 5.98 -0.54
CA LEU A 45 14.94 5.33 0.21
C LEU A 45 15.51 4.11 -0.54
N MET A 46 16.74 4.20 -1.03
CA MET A 46 17.45 3.09 -1.68
C MET A 46 18.21 2.22 -0.66
N TYR A 47 18.96 1.22 -1.12
CA TYR A 47 19.81 0.40 -0.26
C TYR A 47 20.83 1.23 0.51
N GLY A 48 21.15 0.78 1.73
CA GLY A 48 22.08 1.48 2.62
C GLY A 48 21.50 2.76 3.22
N ASP A 49 20.17 2.90 3.22
CA ASP A 49 19.45 4.07 3.76
C ASP A 49 19.80 5.40 3.07
N VAL A 50 20.16 5.32 1.79
CA VAL A 50 20.49 6.48 0.97
C VAL A 50 19.25 6.92 0.20
N SER A 51 18.81 8.17 0.41
CA SER A 51 17.76 8.76 -0.41
C SER A 51 18.23 8.99 -1.85
N ALA A 52 17.39 8.67 -2.83
CA ALA A 52 17.65 8.94 -4.23
C ALA A 52 17.80 10.45 -4.47
N PRO A 53 18.99 10.95 -4.87
CA PRO A 53 19.22 12.40 -5.03
C PRO A 53 18.48 12.98 -6.25
N ALA A 54 18.14 12.12 -7.21
CA ALA A 54 17.33 12.37 -8.38
C ALA A 54 16.62 11.05 -8.75
N ARG A 55 15.66 11.09 -9.68
CA ARG A 55 15.03 9.89 -10.22
C ARG A 55 16.05 8.85 -10.67
N ARG A 56 15.86 7.60 -10.27
CA ARG A 56 16.66 6.45 -10.69
C ARG A 56 15.76 5.42 -11.36
N ALA A 57 16.28 4.72 -12.36
CA ALA A 57 15.60 3.58 -12.95
C ALA A 57 16.58 2.41 -13.10
N GLY A 58 16.08 1.20 -12.88
CA GLY A 58 16.74 -0.03 -13.26
C GLY A 58 15.94 -0.70 -14.37
N ILE A 59 16.55 -0.94 -15.52
CA ILE A 59 16.02 -1.78 -16.59
C ILE A 59 17.07 -2.83 -16.91
N PHE A 60 16.75 -4.10 -16.67
CA PHE A 60 17.74 -5.17 -16.70
C PHE A 60 17.67 -5.90 -18.02
N LEU A 61 18.68 -5.68 -18.84
CA LEU A 61 18.84 -6.29 -20.15
C LEU A 61 19.88 -7.42 -20.04
N GLY A 62 19.64 -8.54 -20.73
CA GLY A 62 20.62 -9.60 -20.93
C GLY A 62 21.73 -9.20 -21.91
N ASP A 63 22.73 -10.05 -22.06
CA ASP A 63 23.81 -9.84 -23.04
C ASP A 63 23.25 -9.78 -24.47
N ASP A 64 23.67 -8.76 -25.23
CA ASP A 64 23.22 -8.47 -26.59
C ASP A 64 21.68 -8.44 -26.80
N SER A 65 20.92 -8.19 -25.72
CA SER A 65 19.44 -8.25 -25.75
C SER A 65 18.78 -6.94 -26.15
N PHE A 66 19.52 -5.81 -26.16
CA PHE A 66 18.95 -4.51 -26.54
C PHE A 66 18.41 -4.51 -27.99
N ARG A 67 19.13 -5.13 -28.93
CA ARG A 67 18.67 -5.29 -30.32
C ARG A 67 17.46 -6.22 -30.45
N LEU A 68 17.21 -7.03 -29.41
CA LEU A 68 16.08 -7.95 -29.34
C LEU A 68 14.86 -7.32 -28.65
N LEU A 69 14.95 -6.10 -28.13
CA LEU A 69 13.80 -5.43 -27.51
C LEU A 69 12.63 -5.41 -28.50
N SER A 70 11.50 -5.95 -28.04
CA SER A 70 10.32 -6.04 -28.86
C SER A 70 9.76 -4.64 -29.14
N ASP A 71 9.64 -4.29 -30.41
CA ASP A 71 8.85 -3.16 -30.85
C ASP A 71 7.39 -3.63 -30.97
N ALA A 72 6.41 -2.76 -30.73
CA ALA A 72 5.02 -3.02 -31.14
C ALA A 72 4.86 -3.21 -32.67
N GLN A 73 5.97 -3.12 -33.42
CA GLN A 73 6.09 -3.28 -34.86
C GLN A 73 7.17 -4.33 -35.23
N GLY A 74 6.79 -5.60 -35.31
CA GLY A 74 7.56 -6.74 -35.83
C GLY A 74 6.61 -7.91 -36.16
N PRO A 75 6.93 -8.89 -37.03
CA PRO A 75 5.94 -9.61 -37.83
C PRO A 75 5.05 -10.53 -36.99
N ALA A 76 3.94 -9.98 -36.51
CA ALA A 76 2.75 -10.71 -36.09
C ALA A 76 2.22 -11.44 -37.31
N THR A 77 2.66 -12.66 -37.53
CA THR A 77 2.26 -13.37 -38.74
C THR A 77 0.90 -14.04 -38.61
N LEU A 78 0.31 -14.18 -37.42
CA LEU A 78 -1.01 -14.82 -37.30
C LEU A 78 -1.97 -14.30 -36.20
N ASP A 79 -1.57 -13.40 -35.28
CA ASP A 79 -2.46 -12.96 -34.19
C ASP A 79 -2.31 -11.46 -33.83
N PRO A 80 -3.35 -10.63 -34.00
CA PRO A 80 -3.38 -9.24 -33.53
C PRO A 80 -3.14 -9.06 -32.02
N GLN A 81 -3.47 -10.05 -31.18
CA GLN A 81 -3.22 -10.00 -29.74
C GLN A 81 -1.73 -10.07 -29.41
N GLN A 82 -0.91 -10.74 -30.23
CA GLN A 82 0.54 -10.77 -30.04
C GLN A 82 1.11 -9.36 -29.99
N LYS A 83 0.75 -8.46 -30.92
CA LYS A 83 1.26 -7.08 -30.92
C LYS A 83 0.97 -6.31 -29.63
N THR A 84 -0.11 -6.64 -28.92
CA THR A 84 -0.49 -5.97 -27.66
C THR A 84 0.39 -6.35 -26.47
N TRP A 85 1.10 -7.48 -26.55
CA TRP A 85 2.01 -7.94 -25.49
C TRP A 85 3.46 -7.56 -25.81
N PHE A 86 3.78 -7.04 -26.99
CA PHE A 86 5.12 -6.56 -27.33
C PHE A 86 5.29 -5.15 -26.80
N GLY A 87 6.36 -4.89 -26.05
CA GLY A 87 6.60 -3.55 -25.53
C GLY A 87 7.94 -3.35 -24.85
N GLY A 88 8.97 -4.13 -25.20
CA GLY A 88 10.32 -3.96 -24.68
C GLY A 88 10.91 -2.59 -24.98
N ARG A 89 10.86 -2.13 -26.24
CA ARG A 89 11.35 -0.80 -26.61
C ARG A 89 10.46 0.32 -26.07
N PRO A 90 9.11 0.27 -26.19
CA PRO A 90 8.23 1.23 -25.52
C PRO A 90 8.49 1.37 -24.01
N LEU A 91 8.72 0.27 -23.29
CA LEU A 91 9.05 0.28 -21.87
C LEU A 91 10.40 0.96 -21.62
N PHE A 92 11.43 0.66 -22.41
CA PHE A 92 12.73 1.32 -22.32
C PHE A 92 12.61 2.83 -22.55
N GLU A 93 11.93 3.25 -23.62
CA GLU A 93 11.72 4.67 -23.92
C GLU A 93 10.93 5.39 -22.83
N ALA A 94 9.85 4.78 -22.33
CA ALA A 94 9.05 5.34 -21.24
C ALA A 94 9.89 5.51 -19.96
N THR A 95 10.76 4.54 -19.67
CA THR A 95 11.68 4.60 -18.53
C THR A 95 12.65 5.77 -18.66
N VAL A 96 13.26 5.96 -19.85
CA VAL A 96 14.17 7.10 -20.10
C VAL A 96 13.44 8.43 -19.97
N ARG A 97 12.25 8.57 -20.56
CA ARG A 97 11.45 9.80 -20.46
C ARG A 97 11.12 10.12 -19.00
N TRP A 98 10.66 9.12 -18.24
CA TRP A 98 10.30 9.30 -16.84
C TRP A 98 11.48 9.78 -15.98
N VAL A 99 12.69 9.25 -16.21
CA VAL A 99 13.89 9.70 -15.49
C VAL A 99 14.25 11.16 -15.80
N LEU A 100 13.95 11.64 -17.00
CA LEU A 100 14.24 13.01 -17.44
C LEU A 100 13.17 14.02 -17.00
N ASP A 101 11.95 13.55 -16.76
CA ASP A 101 10.84 14.40 -16.30
C ASP A 101 11.11 14.98 -14.90
N ALA A 102 10.51 16.14 -14.62
CA ALA A 102 10.67 16.81 -13.34
C ALA A 102 10.15 15.93 -12.18
N PRO A 103 10.90 15.85 -11.07
CA PRO A 103 10.51 15.06 -9.90
C PRO A 103 9.22 15.62 -9.29
N VAL A 104 8.45 14.74 -8.65
CA VAL A 104 7.28 15.17 -7.88
C VAL A 104 7.75 16.02 -6.71
N LYS A 105 7.35 17.30 -6.70
CA LYS A 105 7.59 18.18 -5.56
C LYS A 105 6.72 17.76 -4.39
N GLN A 106 7.31 17.74 -3.21
CA GLN A 106 6.58 17.47 -1.99
C GLN A 106 6.62 18.68 -1.07
N GLU A 107 5.50 19.38 -1.00
CA GLU A 107 5.26 20.48 -0.07
C GLU A 107 3.86 20.25 0.50
N LEU A 108 3.75 19.43 1.54
CA LEU A 108 2.50 19.24 2.30
C LEU A 108 2.83 19.50 3.76
N GLU A 109 2.40 20.63 4.29
CA GLU A 109 2.48 20.90 5.73
C GLU A 109 1.32 20.23 6.47
N THR A 110 1.50 19.94 7.76
CA THR A 110 0.47 19.28 8.58
C THR A 110 -0.83 20.10 8.65
N ALA A 111 -0.73 21.44 8.63
CA ALA A 111 -1.90 22.32 8.61
C ALA A 111 -2.70 22.13 7.31
N ASP A 112 -2.01 22.11 6.16
CA ASP A 112 -2.62 21.89 4.85
C ASP A 112 -3.36 20.55 4.80
N LEU A 113 -2.78 19.49 5.37
CA LEU A 113 -3.41 18.16 5.40
C LEU A 113 -4.75 18.15 6.16
N GLN A 114 -4.89 18.93 7.23
CA GLN A 114 -6.14 19.02 7.96
C GLN A 114 -7.22 19.69 7.13
N ASP A 115 -6.91 20.83 6.51
CA ASP A 115 -7.86 21.59 5.69
C ASP A 115 -8.23 20.84 4.40
N MET A 116 -7.26 20.20 3.76
CA MET A 116 -7.49 19.32 2.62
C MET A 116 -8.41 18.16 2.99
N LEU A 117 -8.19 17.52 4.14
CA LEU A 117 -9.03 16.41 4.58
C LEU A 117 -10.43 16.89 4.90
N ALA A 118 -10.58 18.00 5.64
CA ALA A 118 -11.89 18.57 5.97
C ALA A 118 -12.69 18.93 4.71
N THR A 119 -12.01 19.42 3.67
CA THR A 119 -12.62 19.72 2.37
C THR A 119 -13.05 18.44 1.66
N ARG A 120 -12.18 17.43 1.59
CA ARG A 120 -12.43 16.20 0.84
C ARG A 120 -13.42 15.25 1.54
N ALA A 121 -13.45 15.27 2.86
CA ALA A 121 -14.31 14.43 3.70
C ALA A 121 -15.74 14.97 3.84
N ARG A 122 -15.99 16.25 3.50
CA ARG A 122 -17.31 16.87 3.68
C ARG A 122 -18.40 16.04 3.00
N ASN A 123 -19.37 15.60 3.80
CA ASN A 123 -20.50 14.75 3.38
C ASN A 123 -20.12 13.36 2.86
N LYS A 124 -18.86 12.96 2.95
CA LYS A 124 -18.43 11.59 2.62
C LYS A 124 -18.91 10.64 3.70
N ARG A 125 -19.54 9.55 3.28
CA ARG A 125 -20.13 8.55 4.18
C ARG A 125 -19.16 7.39 4.37
N VAL A 126 -18.81 7.11 5.62
CA VAL A 126 -17.89 6.03 6.01
C VAL A 126 -18.69 4.90 6.63
N LEU A 127 -18.52 3.69 6.09
CA LEU A 127 -18.91 2.46 6.76
C LEU A 127 -17.77 2.06 7.71
N PHE A 128 -17.99 2.17 9.01
CA PHE A 128 -17.00 1.82 10.02
C PHE A 128 -17.31 0.44 10.61
N LEU A 129 -16.58 -0.58 10.19
CA LEU A 129 -16.71 -1.93 10.70
C LEU A 129 -15.92 -2.07 12.01
N ARG A 130 -16.59 -2.44 13.08
CA ARG A 130 -16.00 -2.62 14.41
C ARG A 130 -16.53 -3.87 15.11
N ARG A 131 -16.00 -4.17 16.29
CA ARG A 131 -16.51 -5.23 17.15
C ARG A 131 -17.33 -4.62 18.29
N GLU A 132 -18.62 -4.92 18.35
CA GLU A 132 -19.53 -4.41 19.38
C GLU A 132 -19.85 -5.46 20.45
N ASN A 133 -20.44 -5.02 21.57
CA ASN A 133 -21.03 -5.87 22.61
C ASN A 133 -20.09 -6.94 23.19
N LEU A 134 -18.85 -6.55 23.48
CA LEU A 134 -17.89 -7.44 24.11
C LEU A 134 -18.14 -7.57 25.61
N PRO A 135 -17.91 -8.78 26.20
CA PRO A 135 -17.89 -8.95 27.65
C PRO A 135 -16.84 -8.08 28.35
N TRP A 136 -15.80 -7.70 27.61
CA TRP A 136 -14.72 -6.80 28.02
C TRP A 136 -14.58 -5.74 26.93
N PRO A 137 -14.75 -4.43 27.21
CA PRO A 137 -14.75 -3.35 26.21
C PRO A 137 -13.34 -3.05 25.65
N GLU A 138 -12.51 -4.08 25.54
CA GLU A 138 -11.15 -4.01 25.04
C GLU A 138 -11.17 -3.65 23.54
N GLY A 139 -10.77 -2.40 23.25
CA GLY A 139 -10.76 -1.80 21.92
C GLY A 139 -11.90 -0.81 21.64
N GLU A 140 -12.98 -0.80 22.43
CA GLU A 140 -14.13 0.10 22.20
C GLU A 140 -13.73 1.58 22.33
N ARG A 141 -12.82 1.89 23.25
CA ARG A 141 -12.23 3.23 23.37
C ARG A 141 -11.47 3.65 22.11
N SER A 142 -10.75 2.71 21.48
CA SER A 142 -10.02 2.96 20.25
C SER A 142 -10.96 3.19 19.08
N ASP A 143 -12.01 2.37 18.94
CA ASP A 143 -13.05 2.56 17.93
C ASP A 143 -13.77 3.89 18.10
N SER A 144 -14.12 4.26 19.33
CA SER A 144 -14.81 5.52 19.64
C SER A 144 -13.92 6.72 19.30
N ALA A 145 -12.65 6.71 19.69
CA ALA A 145 -11.70 7.76 19.33
C ALA A 145 -11.50 7.88 17.82
N HIS A 146 -11.52 6.76 17.09
CA HIS A 146 -11.41 6.75 15.64
C HIS A 146 -12.66 7.32 14.96
N ILE A 147 -13.84 6.91 15.40
CA ILE A 147 -15.11 7.45 14.91
C ILE A 147 -15.22 8.96 15.19
N GLU A 148 -14.83 9.40 16.39
CA GLU A 148 -14.78 10.81 16.77
C GLU A 148 -13.81 11.60 15.89
N PHE A 149 -12.61 11.06 15.64
CA PHE A 149 -11.64 11.65 14.71
C PHE A 149 -12.25 11.84 13.33
N LEU A 150 -12.89 10.81 12.75
CA LEU A 150 -13.50 10.90 11.43
C LEU A 150 -14.63 11.96 11.41
N ARG A 151 -15.52 11.95 12.40
CA ARG A 151 -16.60 12.96 12.49
C ARG A 151 -16.06 14.38 12.64
N ALA A 152 -15.01 14.57 13.42
CA ALA A 152 -14.37 15.87 13.59
C ALA A 152 -13.76 16.43 12.28
N HIS A 153 -13.42 15.57 11.32
CA HIS A 153 -12.93 15.98 10.00
C HIS A 153 -14.04 16.02 8.93
N GLY A 154 -15.33 15.92 9.32
CA GLY A 154 -16.46 16.16 8.41
C GLY A 154 -17.07 14.92 7.74
N PHE A 155 -16.60 13.72 8.10
CA PHE A 155 -17.21 12.47 7.65
C PHE A 155 -18.55 12.20 8.35
N VAL A 156 -19.49 11.59 7.62
CA VAL A 156 -20.67 10.96 8.20
C VAL A 156 -20.36 9.49 8.44
N VAL A 157 -20.32 9.06 9.70
CA VAL A 157 -19.85 7.71 10.07
C VAL A 157 -21.00 6.83 10.54
N ASP A 158 -21.26 5.76 9.80
CA ASP A 158 -22.16 4.67 10.17
C ASP A 158 -21.33 3.49 10.71
N ALA A 159 -21.34 3.31 12.03
CA ALA A 159 -20.65 2.19 12.66
C ALA A 159 -21.53 0.93 12.65
N VAL A 160 -20.92 -0.23 12.36
CA VAL A 160 -21.60 -1.53 12.35
C VAL A 160 -20.73 -2.62 12.97
N ASP A 161 -21.39 -3.58 13.63
CA ASP A 161 -20.71 -4.77 14.11
C ASP A 161 -20.21 -5.66 12.95
N GLN A 162 -19.04 -6.25 13.13
CA GLN A 162 -18.40 -7.20 12.21
C GLN A 162 -19.28 -8.39 11.77
N THR A 163 -20.24 -8.78 12.60
CA THR A 163 -21.18 -9.87 12.33
C THR A 163 -22.41 -9.43 11.54
N ALA A 164 -22.61 -8.11 11.35
CA ALA A 164 -23.73 -7.58 10.58
C ALA A 164 -23.81 -8.23 9.19
N PRO A 165 -25.03 -8.47 8.67
CA PRO A 165 -25.21 -9.01 7.33
C PRO A 165 -24.62 -8.07 6.27
N GLU A 166 -24.41 -8.61 5.08
CA GLU A 166 -24.01 -7.81 3.92
C GLU A 166 -25.04 -6.71 3.64
N ARG A 167 -24.56 -5.58 3.13
CA ARG A 167 -25.37 -4.38 2.93
C ARG A 167 -25.05 -3.75 1.59
N ASP A 168 -26.02 -3.00 1.07
CA ASP A 168 -25.79 -2.12 -0.06
C ASP A 168 -24.74 -1.07 0.31
N LEU A 169 -23.70 -0.99 -0.52
CA LEU A 169 -22.58 -0.07 -0.34
C LEU A 169 -22.76 1.24 -1.11
N GLY A 170 -23.78 1.37 -1.97
CA GLY A 170 -23.95 2.53 -2.86
C GLY A 170 -24.15 3.88 -2.16
N ALA A 171 -24.44 3.88 -0.85
CA ALA A 171 -24.54 5.08 -0.03
C ALA A 171 -23.21 5.46 0.67
N TYR A 172 -22.13 4.70 0.47
CA TYR A 172 -20.85 4.93 1.13
C TYR A 172 -19.78 5.38 0.13
N ASP A 173 -18.77 6.09 0.64
CA ASP A 173 -17.60 6.52 -0.13
C ASP A 173 -16.32 5.80 0.32
N LEU A 174 -16.34 5.20 1.52
CA LEU A 174 -15.18 4.60 2.15
C LEU A 174 -15.61 3.53 3.15
N ILE A 175 -14.88 2.42 3.19
CA ILE A 175 -14.98 1.41 4.24
C ILE A 175 -13.73 1.49 5.11
N VAL A 176 -13.93 1.55 6.43
CA VAL A 176 -12.84 1.43 7.42
C VAL A 176 -13.08 0.15 8.21
N VAL A 177 -12.13 -0.77 8.15
CA VAL A 177 -12.15 -2.03 8.92
C VAL A 177 -11.24 -1.86 10.14
N SER A 178 -11.85 -1.69 11.31
CA SER A 178 -11.12 -1.47 12.56
C SER A 178 -10.24 -2.67 12.96
N ALA A 179 -9.13 -2.37 13.65
CA ALA A 179 -8.27 -3.34 14.32
C ALA A 179 -8.96 -4.13 15.44
N THR A 180 -10.16 -3.73 15.87
CA THR A 180 -10.95 -4.51 16.84
C THR A 180 -11.69 -5.68 16.20
N THR A 181 -11.78 -5.70 14.87
CA THR A 181 -12.49 -6.75 14.13
C THR A 181 -11.72 -8.07 14.14
N ASN A 182 -12.44 -9.14 13.83
CA ASN A 182 -11.92 -10.49 13.71
C ASN A 182 -12.22 -11.00 12.31
N LYS A 183 -11.18 -11.36 11.57
CA LYS A 183 -11.29 -11.84 10.19
C LYS A 183 -12.24 -13.02 10.00
N TYR A 184 -12.41 -13.87 11.02
CA TYR A 184 -13.32 -15.02 10.95
C TYR A 184 -14.80 -14.63 11.08
N LYS A 185 -15.10 -13.39 11.49
CA LYS A 185 -16.47 -12.90 11.70
C LYS A 185 -17.00 -12.13 10.49
N PHE A 186 -16.21 -11.22 9.93
CA PHE A 186 -16.61 -10.52 8.71
C PHE A 186 -16.19 -11.26 7.44
N GLY A 187 -15.25 -12.22 7.53
CA GLY A 187 -14.84 -13.06 6.41
C GLY A 187 -14.27 -12.25 5.26
N ARG A 188 -14.87 -12.41 4.07
CA ARG A 188 -14.42 -11.76 2.83
C ARG A 188 -15.41 -10.71 2.29
N LYS A 189 -16.42 -10.31 3.08
CA LYS A 189 -17.53 -9.43 2.65
C LYS A 189 -17.07 -8.18 1.89
N TYR A 190 -15.93 -7.60 2.27
CA TYR A 190 -15.44 -6.35 1.71
C TYR A 190 -14.27 -6.51 0.73
N ALA A 191 -13.84 -7.74 0.43
CA ALA A 191 -12.70 -7.99 -0.47
C ALA A 191 -12.98 -7.43 -1.89
N GLU A 192 -14.19 -7.69 -2.40
CA GLU A 192 -14.64 -7.31 -3.74
C GLU A 192 -15.41 -5.98 -3.79
N ALA A 193 -15.46 -5.22 -2.68
CA ALA A 193 -16.17 -3.94 -2.62
C ALA A 193 -15.63 -2.94 -3.64
N ASP A 194 -16.47 -2.31 -4.46
CA ASP A 194 -16.07 -1.35 -5.50
C ASP A 194 -15.77 0.07 -4.96
N LEU A 195 -15.69 0.22 -3.63
CA LEU A 195 -15.28 1.43 -2.92
C LEU A 195 -13.90 1.28 -2.28
N PRO A 196 -13.20 2.39 -1.98
CA PRO A 196 -11.98 2.38 -1.19
C PRO A 196 -12.15 1.65 0.16
N VAL A 197 -11.13 0.88 0.56
CA VAL A 197 -11.09 0.20 1.86
C VAL A 197 -9.78 0.53 2.58
N ILE A 198 -9.88 1.04 3.81
CA ILE A 198 -8.75 1.16 4.73
C ILE A 198 -8.86 0.05 5.78
N LEU A 199 -7.86 -0.82 5.81
CA LEU A 199 -7.76 -1.93 6.73
C LEU A 199 -6.81 -1.56 7.89
N LEU A 200 -7.30 -1.62 9.12
CA LEU A 200 -6.48 -1.51 10.32
C LEU A 200 -6.17 -2.90 10.91
N GLU A 201 -7.11 -3.84 10.79
CA GLU A 201 -6.90 -5.22 11.23
C GLU A 201 -5.91 -5.97 10.32
N GLY A 202 -4.63 -5.87 10.66
CA GLY A 202 -3.53 -6.41 9.85
C GLY A 202 -3.53 -7.93 9.69
N LYS A 203 -4.31 -8.70 10.48
CA LYS A 203 -4.42 -10.16 10.26
C LYS A 203 -5.43 -10.53 9.17
N SER A 204 -6.20 -9.56 8.67
CA SER A 204 -7.21 -9.77 7.61
C SER A 204 -6.70 -9.44 6.21
N VAL A 205 -5.42 -9.07 6.06
CA VAL A 205 -4.80 -8.78 4.75
C VAL A 205 -4.95 -9.94 3.77
N ASP A 206 -4.95 -11.18 4.26
CA ASP A 206 -5.17 -12.39 3.47
C ASP A 206 -6.63 -12.52 2.99
N ALA A 207 -7.59 -12.27 3.89
CA ALA A 207 -9.01 -12.27 3.57
C ALA A 207 -9.37 -11.20 2.53
N MET A 208 -8.63 -10.10 2.51
CA MET A 208 -8.77 -8.98 1.57
C MET A 208 -7.89 -9.11 0.32
N ASN A 209 -7.20 -10.24 0.14
CA ASN A 209 -6.23 -10.48 -0.96
C ASN A 209 -5.07 -9.46 -1.04
N MET A 210 -4.78 -8.71 0.03
CA MET A 210 -3.72 -7.71 0.04
C MET A 210 -2.33 -8.28 0.32
N ALA A 211 -2.24 -9.49 0.88
CA ALA A 211 -1.01 -10.23 1.11
C ALA A 211 -1.27 -11.74 1.08
N GLY A 212 -0.20 -12.54 1.13
CA GLY A 212 -0.31 -14.00 1.21
C GLY A 212 -0.95 -14.50 2.52
N PRO A 213 -1.44 -15.76 2.56
CA PRO A 213 -2.22 -16.27 3.68
C PRO A 213 -1.40 -16.77 4.87
N ARG A 214 -0.07 -16.89 4.75
CA ARG A 214 0.78 -17.52 5.75
C ARG A 214 1.15 -16.53 6.84
N ARG A 215 0.51 -16.63 8.00
CA ARG A 215 0.87 -15.85 9.19
C ARG A 215 2.34 -16.06 9.56
N TRP A 216 3.02 -14.98 9.95
CA TRP A 216 4.45 -14.85 10.25
C TRP A 216 5.40 -15.06 9.07
N THR A 217 4.88 -15.31 7.88
CA THR A 217 5.65 -15.34 6.63
C THR A 217 5.23 -14.19 5.73
N ASP A 218 3.94 -14.07 5.48
CA ASP A 218 3.35 -13.08 4.58
C ASP A 218 2.79 -11.88 5.36
N TYR A 219 2.44 -12.06 6.63
CA TYR A 219 1.98 -10.98 7.51
C TYR A 219 2.14 -11.32 8.99
N GLY A 220 2.22 -10.31 9.84
CA GLY A 220 2.38 -10.49 11.27
C GLY A 220 2.31 -9.19 12.04
N THR A 221 2.88 -9.21 13.23
CA THR A 221 3.13 -8.03 14.07
C THR A 221 4.63 -7.96 14.36
N ASN A 222 5.13 -6.80 14.75
CA ASN A 222 6.49 -6.65 15.30
C ASN A 222 6.66 -7.29 16.69
N ASP A 223 5.82 -8.27 17.05
CA ASP A 223 5.89 -9.04 18.28
C ASP A 223 6.96 -10.11 18.14
N ASP A 224 8.15 -9.81 18.64
CA ASP A 224 9.13 -10.80 19.03
C ASP A 224 8.54 -11.61 20.18
N LYS A 225 8.17 -12.87 19.88
CA LYS A 225 7.42 -13.83 20.72
C LYS A 225 7.95 -14.10 22.15
N HIS A 226 8.85 -13.28 22.71
CA HIS A 226 9.36 -13.38 24.07
C HIS A 226 9.64 -12.03 24.78
N SER A 227 9.23 -10.86 24.25
CA SER A 227 9.49 -9.59 24.95
C SER A 227 8.37 -9.22 25.93
N LEU A 228 8.72 -9.03 27.21
CA LEU A 228 7.85 -8.42 28.24
C LEU A 228 7.67 -6.91 28.05
N TYR A 229 8.29 -6.32 27.02
CA TYR A 229 8.18 -4.92 26.66
C TYR A 229 7.38 -4.80 25.37
N PRO A 230 6.40 -3.88 25.27
CA PRO A 230 5.70 -3.69 24.02
C PRO A 230 6.71 -3.30 22.93
N PRO A 231 6.66 -3.93 21.75
CA PRO A 231 7.59 -3.64 20.67
C PRO A 231 7.42 -2.20 20.12
N GLU A 232 8.39 -1.80 19.30
CA GLU A 232 8.71 -0.42 18.94
C GLU A 232 7.52 0.41 18.43
N ALA A 233 7.41 1.66 18.89
CA ALA A 233 6.40 2.65 18.50
C ALA A 233 6.71 3.38 17.18
N TYR A 234 7.49 2.78 16.28
CA TYR A 234 8.09 3.48 15.15
C TYR A 234 7.85 2.76 13.82
N VAL A 235 7.70 3.55 12.77
CA VAL A 235 7.73 3.10 11.38
C VAL A 235 8.86 3.81 10.65
N LYS A 236 9.38 3.21 9.59
CA LYS A 236 10.35 3.85 8.70
C LYS A 236 9.64 4.29 7.43
N VAL A 237 9.49 5.60 7.23
CA VAL A 237 9.01 6.16 5.96
C VAL A 237 10.08 5.92 4.90
N VAL A 238 9.71 5.25 3.82
CA VAL A 238 10.61 4.90 2.71
C VAL A 238 10.25 5.66 1.42
N ARG A 239 9.01 6.16 1.35
CA ARG A 239 8.44 6.81 0.17
C ARG A 239 7.89 8.18 0.54
N PRO A 240 8.75 9.17 0.80
CA PRO A 240 8.33 10.45 1.34
C PRO A 240 7.40 11.14 0.36
N PHE A 241 7.72 11.19 -0.95
CA PHE A 241 6.94 11.86 -1.99
C PHE A 241 5.47 11.43 -2.17
N HIS A 242 5.01 10.37 -1.51
CA HIS A 242 3.65 9.88 -1.64
C HIS A 242 2.68 10.60 -0.69
N THR A 243 1.42 10.83 -1.10
CA THR A 243 0.40 11.50 -0.26
C THR A 243 0.21 10.82 1.10
N MET A 244 0.26 9.48 1.15
CA MET A 244 0.18 8.71 2.40
C MET A 244 1.32 8.97 3.38
N ALA A 245 2.47 9.47 2.93
CA ALA A 245 3.57 9.85 3.82
C ALA A 245 3.36 11.22 4.48
N ALA A 246 2.33 11.96 4.08
CA ALA A 246 1.88 13.16 4.79
C ALA A 246 2.97 14.25 4.94
N GLY A 247 3.85 14.40 3.94
CA GLY A 247 4.93 15.40 3.98
C GLY A 247 6.14 14.97 4.81
N LEU A 248 6.09 13.80 5.48
CA LEU A 248 7.18 13.32 6.31
C LEU A 248 8.35 12.84 5.44
N ALA A 249 9.56 13.25 5.82
CA ALA A 249 10.79 12.83 5.17
C ALA A 249 11.06 11.34 5.36
N SER A 250 11.89 10.78 4.47
CA SER A 250 12.42 9.42 4.63
C SER A 250 13.14 9.28 5.97
N GLY A 251 12.87 8.20 6.70
CA GLY A 251 13.48 7.95 7.99
C GLY A 251 12.54 7.35 9.02
N VAL A 252 13.04 7.21 10.24
CA VAL A 252 12.27 6.66 11.36
C VAL A 252 11.35 7.74 11.91
N VAL A 253 10.07 7.42 11.96
CA VAL A 253 8.97 8.27 12.44
C VAL A 253 8.30 7.58 13.61
N ARG A 254 7.94 8.36 14.64
CA ARG A 254 7.24 7.85 15.82
C ARG A 254 5.76 7.69 15.49
N MET A 255 5.26 6.46 15.41
CA MET A 255 3.86 6.14 15.16
C MET A 255 2.98 6.33 16.40
N TYR A 256 3.47 5.88 17.56
CA TYR A 256 2.72 5.94 18.82
C TYR A 256 3.43 6.77 19.90
N GLU A 257 2.65 7.43 20.75
CA GLU A 257 3.17 8.09 21.94
C GLU A 257 3.69 7.10 22.99
N GLN A 258 3.21 5.86 22.98
CA GLN A 258 3.65 4.80 23.89
C GLN A 258 3.98 3.54 23.08
N PRO A 259 4.95 2.70 23.52
CA PRO A 259 5.27 1.45 22.83
C PRO A 259 4.03 0.59 22.59
N GLY A 260 3.93 0.00 21.41
CA GLY A 260 2.72 -0.65 20.93
C GLY A 260 2.98 -1.48 19.68
N LEU A 261 2.15 -2.50 19.49
CA LEU A 261 2.26 -3.41 18.35
C LEU A 261 1.95 -2.69 17.04
N ILE A 262 2.74 -3.01 16.02
CA ILE A 262 2.56 -2.56 14.65
C ILE A 262 2.43 -3.80 13.78
N THR A 263 1.35 -3.86 13.01
CA THR A 263 1.12 -4.94 12.04
C THR A 263 1.97 -4.70 10.80
N TRP A 264 2.37 -5.79 10.15
CA TRP A 264 3.10 -5.75 8.88
C TRP A 264 2.64 -6.85 7.94
N SER A 265 2.90 -6.66 6.66
CA SER A 265 2.76 -7.70 5.65
C SER A 265 3.77 -7.54 4.51
N ILE A 266 3.89 -8.58 3.70
CA ILE A 266 4.61 -8.60 2.43
C ILE A 266 3.55 -8.51 1.33
N PRO A 267 3.23 -7.29 0.86
CA PRO A 267 2.25 -7.12 -0.21
C PRO A 267 2.78 -7.65 -1.54
N ALA A 268 1.87 -8.01 -2.45
CA ALA A 268 2.22 -8.29 -3.84
C ALA A 268 2.93 -7.08 -4.51
N PRO A 269 3.81 -7.30 -5.52
CA PRO A 269 4.67 -6.25 -6.08
C PRO A 269 3.97 -4.99 -6.62
N GLY A 270 2.69 -5.05 -6.94
CA GLY A 270 1.91 -3.88 -7.37
C GLY A 270 1.60 -2.87 -6.26
N ALA A 271 1.87 -3.18 -4.99
CA ALA A 271 1.59 -2.25 -3.89
C ALA A 271 2.54 -1.06 -3.87
N THR A 272 2.00 0.11 -3.60
CA THR A 272 2.75 1.30 -3.21
C THR A 272 3.06 1.22 -1.72
N ILE A 273 4.30 0.85 -1.37
CA ILE A 273 4.76 0.80 0.02
C ILE A 273 5.26 2.18 0.45
N VAL A 274 4.75 2.66 1.58
CA VAL A 274 5.03 4.00 2.11
C VAL A 274 5.91 3.95 3.34
N ALA A 275 5.65 2.98 4.21
CA ALA A 275 6.45 2.77 5.41
C ALA A 275 6.65 1.28 5.70
N THR A 276 7.81 0.95 6.26
CA THR A 276 8.16 -0.41 6.73
C THR A 276 8.39 -0.42 8.24
N ILE A 277 8.45 -1.60 8.84
CA ILE A 277 9.01 -1.76 10.18
C ILE A 277 10.52 -1.39 10.14
N PRO A 278 11.04 -0.61 11.11
CA PRO A 278 12.47 -0.31 11.18
C PRO A 278 13.32 -1.58 11.16
N ASN A 279 14.43 -1.54 10.43
CA ASN A 279 15.37 -2.68 10.25
C ASN A 279 14.74 -3.97 9.67
N GLN A 280 13.51 -3.91 9.18
CA GLN A 280 12.80 -5.03 8.54
C GLN A 280 12.21 -4.56 7.19
N PRO A 281 13.04 -4.34 6.16
CA PRO A 281 12.63 -3.67 4.93
C PRO A 281 11.60 -4.45 4.09
N ARG A 282 11.38 -5.74 4.36
CA ARG A 282 10.31 -6.54 3.73
C ARG A 282 8.98 -6.46 4.47
N SER A 283 8.97 -5.98 5.70
CA SER A 283 7.78 -5.89 6.55
C SER A 283 7.11 -4.53 6.31
N ALA A 284 6.25 -4.43 5.29
CA ALA A 284 5.52 -3.20 4.99
C ALA A 284 4.44 -2.96 6.05
N ALA A 285 4.42 -1.75 6.61
CA ALA A 285 3.49 -1.35 7.67
C ALA A 285 2.38 -0.44 7.12
N ILE A 286 2.73 0.51 6.23
CA ILE A 286 1.77 1.37 5.53
C ILE A 286 1.97 1.17 4.03
N TYR A 287 0.93 0.75 3.33
CA TYR A 287 0.94 0.58 1.89
C TYR A 287 -0.48 0.60 1.33
N GLY A 288 -0.59 0.70 0.00
CA GLY A 288 -1.86 0.53 -0.68
C GLY A 288 -1.76 0.04 -2.11
N TYR A 289 -2.91 -0.33 -2.67
CA TYR A 289 -3.11 -0.71 -4.06
C TYR A 289 -4.03 0.30 -4.74
N GLU A 290 -3.61 0.82 -5.88
CA GLU A 290 -4.50 1.59 -6.76
C GLU A 290 -5.58 0.68 -7.38
N LYS A 291 -6.68 1.30 -7.84
CA LYS A 291 -7.72 0.57 -8.58
C LYS A 291 -7.13 -0.12 -9.81
N GLY A 292 -7.51 -1.37 -10.04
CA GLY A 292 -7.05 -2.16 -11.19
C GLY A 292 -5.66 -2.77 -11.03
N VAL A 293 -4.97 -2.51 -9.91
CA VAL A 293 -3.65 -3.10 -9.64
C VAL A 293 -3.79 -4.54 -9.15
N ALA A 294 -2.87 -5.40 -9.61
CA ALA A 294 -2.80 -6.79 -9.16
C ALA A 294 -2.43 -6.88 -7.68
N MET A 295 -3.18 -7.70 -6.95
CA MET A 295 -2.94 -8.01 -5.54
C MET A 295 -2.56 -9.50 -5.38
N ALA A 296 -2.54 -10.01 -4.15
CA ALA A 296 -2.25 -11.41 -3.88
C ALA A 296 -3.34 -12.34 -4.43
N ASN A 297 -3.00 -13.63 -4.57
CA ASN A 297 -3.91 -14.70 -5.01
C ASN A 297 -4.55 -14.46 -6.40
N GLY A 298 -3.90 -13.68 -7.27
CA GLY A 298 -4.41 -13.36 -8.61
C GLY A 298 -5.56 -12.35 -8.62
N ALA A 299 -5.89 -11.74 -7.47
CA ALA A 299 -6.90 -10.71 -7.39
C ALA A 299 -6.44 -9.39 -8.03
N VAL A 300 -7.41 -8.55 -8.36
CA VAL A 300 -7.20 -7.19 -8.87
C VAL A 300 -7.99 -6.25 -7.96
N ALA A 301 -7.40 -5.15 -7.51
CA ALA A 301 -8.06 -4.22 -6.60
C ALA A 301 -9.29 -3.58 -7.28
N PRO A 302 -10.53 -3.84 -6.81
CA PRO A 302 -11.74 -3.26 -7.39
C PRO A 302 -11.78 -1.72 -7.26
N ALA A 303 -11.22 -1.23 -6.16
CA ALA A 303 -10.95 0.17 -5.85
C ALA A 303 -9.71 0.25 -4.94
N LYS A 304 -9.34 1.45 -4.48
CA LYS A 304 -8.17 1.63 -3.60
C LYS A 304 -8.24 0.74 -2.36
N ARG A 305 -7.12 0.14 -1.97
CA ARG A 305 -6.97 -0.67 -0.75
C ARG A 305 -5.78 -0.15 0.03
N ALA A 306 -5.95 0.23 1.28
CA ALA A 306 -4.86 0.66 2.15
C ALA A 306 -4.76 -0.22 3.38
N LEU A 307 -3.54 -0.55 3.80
CA LEU A 307 -3.26 -0.99 5.17
C LEU A 307 -2.73 0.21 5.96
N PHE A 308 -3.30 0.44 7.14
CA PHE A 308 -2.74 1.35 8.14
C PHE A 308 -2.54 0.61 9.47
N PRO A 309 -1.32 0.55 10.04
CA PRO A 309 -0.96 -0.49 10.98
C PRO A 309 -1.28 -0.09 12.43
N VAL A 310 -2.58 -0.04 12.75
CA VAL A 310 -3.06 0.26 14.11
C VAL A 310 -3.41 -1.03 14.83
N ASP A 311 -2.98 -1.17 16.09
CA ASP A 311 -3.38 -2.28 16.97
C ASP A 311 -4.71 -2.01 17.69
N TYR A 312 -5.38 -3.06 18.17
CA TYR A 312 -6.79 -3.07 18.58
C TYR A 312 -7.18 -2.00 19.63
N ASN A 313 -6.23 -1.50 20.42
CA ASN A 313 -6.47 -0.47 21.44
C ASN A 313 -5.49 0.72 21.36
N ARG A 314 -5.10 1.13 20.14
CA ARG A 314 -4.00 2.09 19.96
C ARG A 314 -4.31 3.33 19.14
N PHE A 315 -5.51 3.49 18.56
CA PHE A 315 -5.80 4.67 17.73
C PHE A 315 -5.63 5.99 18.52
N HIS A 316 -6.12 6.03 19.76
CA HIS A 316 -5.98 7.19 20.65
C HIS A 316 -4.56 7.41 21.19
N HIS A 317 -3.61 6.54 20.86
CA HIS A 317 -2.19 6.65 21.21
C HIS A 317 -1.31 7.00 20.00
N LEU A 318 -1.90 7.26 18.83
CA LEU A 318 -1.16 7.79 17.68
C LEU A 318 -0.49 9.11 18.06
N SER A 319 0.78 9.24 17.73
CA SER A 319 1.51 10.51 17.87
C SER A 319 0.99 11.55 16.86
N ALA A 320 1.52 12.78 16.91
CA ALA A 320 1.27 13.77 15.87
C ALA A 320 1.62 13.26 14.46
N ASP A 321 2.77 12.59 14.31
CA ASP A 321 3.20 12.02 13.03
C ASP A 321 2.34 10.82 12.62
N GLY A 322 1.94 9.96 13.57
CA GLY A 322 1.02 8.85 13.31
C GLY A 322 -0.35 9.33 12.82
N LEU A 323 -0.87 10.41 13.40
CA LEU A 323 -2.08 11.07 12.91
C LEU A 323 -1.88 11.73 11.55
N ALA A 324 -0.71 12.34 11.27
CA ALA A 324 -0.40 12.90 9.96
C ALA A 324 -0.42 11.81 8.88
N LEU A 325 0.28 10.69 9.11
CA LEU A 325 0.26 9.51 8.23
C LEU A 325 -1.16 9.00 8.00
N TYR A 326 -1.99 8.92 9.04
CA TYR A 326 -3.38 8.48 8.90
C TYR A 326 -4.21 9.43 8.02
N ARG A 327 -4.03 10.75 8.18
CA ARG A 327 -4.67 11.74 7.28
C ARG A 327 -4.20 11.58 5.85
N GLY A 328 -2.91 11.33 5.63
CA GLY A 328 -2.37 11.01 4.31
C GLY A 328 -3.04 9.79 3.67
N VAL A 329 -3.26 8.73 4.44
CA VAL A 329 -3.99 7.52 3.99
C VAL A 329 -5.45 7.83 3.65
N LEU A 330 -6.15 8.61 4.46
CA LEU A 330 -7.52 9.04 4.16
C LEU A 330 -7.59 9.87 2.88
N LEU A 331 -6.71 10.87 2.74
CA LEU A 331 -6.64 11.73 1.56
C LEU A 331 -6.37 10.93 0.29
N TRP A 332 -5.39 10.02 0.33
CA TRP A 332 -5.08 9.15 -0.80
C TRP A 332 -6.26 8.21 -1.14
N SER A 333 -6.89 7.60 -0.13
CA SER A 333 -8.00 6.67 -0.34
C SER A 333 -9.22 7.35 -0.96
N LEU A 334 -9.43 8.63 -0.65
CA LEU A 334 -10.53 9.42 -1.23
C LEU A 334 -10.17 10.07 -2.56
N ALA A 335 -8.89 10.10 -2.96
CA ALA A 335 -8.46 10.65 -4.25
C ALA A 335 -9.19 9.92 -5.40
N GLU A 336 -9.45 10.62 -6.51
CA GLU A 336 -10.07 9.99 -7.69
C GLU A 336 -9.16 8.93 -8.33
#